data_AF-A0A7Y2BJ15-F1
#
_entry.id   AF-A0A7Y2BJ15-F1
#
_cell.length_a   1.000
_cell.length_b   1.000
_cell.length_c   1.000
_cell.angle_alpha   90.00
_cell.angle_beta   90.00
_cell.angle_gamma   90.00
#
_symmetry.space_group_name_H-M   'P 1'
#
loop_
_entity.id
_entity.type
_entity.pdbx_description
1 polymer ?
#
loop_
_entity_poly.entity_id
_entity_poly.type
_entity_poly.pdbx_seq_one_letter_code
_entity_poly.pdbx_strand_id
1 'polypeptide(L)'
;MHFSRRQILKGMGAAGVTPLLISACSSTGADPGMMLPPLPEDLPEYQWDDPIGPENLFEHGVASGDPLPEGVVLWSRITLEGSEPVEVWWEMALDEDFLERTAQGTFMTDASRDYTVKVDVPGLIWGRNYFYRFAVQGRWSPTGRTRLAPKPNEATQLRFGVCSCSNYG
;
A
#
# COMPACT_ATOMS: atom_id res chain seq x y z
N MET A 1 16.86 14.35 -19.97
CA MET A 1 15.63 14.60 -20.76
C MET A 1 14.63 15.20 -19.81
N HIS A 2 14.13 16.39 -20.14
CA HIS A 2 13.43 17.29 -19.23
C HIS A 2 11.93 17.11 -19.46
N PHE A 3 11.18 16.64 -18.45
CA PHE A 3 9.73 16.52 -18.55
C PHE A 3 9.08 17.60 -17.68
N SER A 4 8.25 18.44 -18.30
CA SER A 4 7.56 19.60 -17.70
C SER A 4 6.05 19.36 -17.63
N ARG A 5 5.43 19.91 -16.58
CA ARG A 5 4.10 19.63 -15.99
C ARG A 5 2.86 19.95 -16.83
N ARG A 6 2.96 20.02 -18.15
CA ARG A 6 1.82 20.44 -19.02
C ARG A 6 1.31 19.38 -19.99
N GLN A 7 1.70 18.11 -19.84
CA GLN A 7 1.24 17.05 -20.76
C GLN A 7 0.53 15.85 -20.13
N ILE A 8 0.23 15.86 -18.82
CA ILE A 8 -0.56 14.78 -18.19
C ILE A 8 -1.98 15.28 -17.88
N LEU A 9 -2.66 15.77 -18.92
CA LEU A 9 -4.12 15.87 -18.94
C LEU A 9 -4.59 15.14 -20.18
N LYS A 10 -4.67 13.82 -20.05
CA LYS A 10 -5.42 12.85 -20.86
C LYS A 10 -5.09 11.46 -20.32
N GLY A 11 -5.98 10.87 -19.54
CA GLY A 11 -5.79 9.51 -19.10
C GLY A 11 -6.91 9.07 -18.17
N MET A 12 -7.81 8.25 -18.70
CA MET A 12 -8.85 7.54 -17.97
C MET A 12 -8.24 6.75 -16.80
N GLY A 13 -9.05 6.56 -15.75
CA GLY A 13 -8.67 5.80 -14.58
C GLY A 13 -8.17 4.40 -14.93
N ALA A 14 -7.00 4.08 -14.40
CA ALA A 14 -6.54 2.72 -14.16
C ALA A 14 -5.59 2.80 -12.98
N ALA A 15 -5.92 2.14 -11.87
CA ALA A 15 -4.93 1.81 -10.87
C ALA A 15 -3.90 0.91 -11.57
N GLY A 16 -2.68 1.41 -11.74
CA GLY A 16 -1.59 0.65 -12.34
C GLY A 16 -1.10 -0.41 -11.37
N VAL A 17 -1.85 -1.48 -11.19
CA VAL A 17 -1.30 -2.72 -10.63
C VAL A 17 -0.56 -3.39 -11.77
N THR A 18 0.75 -3.63 -11.61
CA THR A 18 1.50 -4.45 -12.57
C THR A 18 1.60 -5.86 -12.00
N PRO A 19 0.68 -6.79 -12.31
CA PRO A 19 0.83 -8.17 -11.90
C PRO A 19 1.78 -8.86 -12.88
N LEU A 20 2.92 -9.33 -12.39
CA LEU A 20 3.74 -10.30 -13.12
C LEU A 20 3.07 -11.68 -13.01
N LEU A 21 2.38 -12.10 -14.07
CA LEU A 21 1.85 -13.45 -14.21
C LEU A 21 3.00 -14.39 -14.60
N ILE A 22 3.49 -15.18 -13.64
CA ILE A 22 4.35 -16.33 -13.96
C ILE A 22 3.47 -17.58 -13.96
N SER A 23 3.17 -18.07 -15.16
CA SER A 23 2.59 -19.39 -15.35
C SER A 23 3.66 -20.44 -15.04
N ALA A 24 3.39 -21.31 -14.08
CA ALA A 24 4.21 -22.49 -13.82
C ALA A 24 3.31 -23.73 -13.69
N CYS A 25 3.11 -24.43 -14.82
CA CYS A 25 2.68 -25.81 -14.81
C CYS A 25 3.93 -26.70 -14.72
N SER A 26 4.10 -27.44 -13.62
CA SER A 26 4.19 -28.92 -13.64
C SER A 26 4.64 -29.46 -12.28
N SER A 27 3.94 -30.52 -11.90
CA SER A 27 4.04 -31.32 -10.69
C SER A 27 5.44 -31.90 -10.46
N THR A 28 5.92 -31.89 -9.21
CA THR A 28 6.48 -33.04 -8.48
C THR A 28 6.64 -32.61 -7.03
N GLY A 29 6.27 -33.49 -6.09
CA GLY A 29 6.21 -33.19 -4.67
C GLY A 29 7.50 -32.59 -4.11
N ALA A 30 7.36 -31.44 -3.48
CA ALA A 30 8.19 -30.99 -2.39
C ALA A 30 7.22 -30.67 -1.24
N ASP A 31 7.56 -31.03 -0.01
CA ASP A 31 7.01 -30.40 1.18
C ASP A 31 7.88 -29.16 1.45
N PRO A 32 7.50 -27.95 1.00
CA PRO A 32 8.43 -26.84 0.84
C PRO A 32 8.06 -25.71 1.81
N GLY A 33 8.81 -25.60 2.91
CA GLY A 33 8.77 -24.43 3.78
C GLY A 33 8.81 -23.15 2.93
N MET A 34 7.84 -22.26 3.16
CA MET A 34 7.55 -21.07 2.36
C MET A 34 8.81 -20.24 2.03
N MET A 35 9.42 -20.53 0.87
CA MET A 35 10.41 -19.65 0.28
C MET A 35 9.64 -18.43 -0.20
N LEU A 36 9.96 -17.26 0.37
CA LEU A 36 9.46 -16.00 -0.18
C LEU A 36 9.87 -15.96 -1.67
N PRO A 37 8.99 -15.47 -2.58
CA PRO A 37 9.50 -15.07 -3.88
C PRO A 37 10.65 -14.09 -3.64
N PRO A 38 11.70 -14.13 -4.47
CA PRO A 38 12.77 -13.15 -4.36
C PRO A 38 12.16 -11.75 -4.35
N LEU A 39 12.71 -10.87 -3.50
CA LEU A 39 12.28 -9.48 -3.48
C LEU A 39 12.49 -8.88 -4.87
N PRO A 40 11.64 -7.95 -5.31
CA PRO A 40 11.88 -7.25 -6.57
C PRO A 40 13.19 -6.46 -6.46
N GLU A 41 14.10 -6.65 -7.43
CA GLU A 41 15.46 -6.11 -7.33
C GLU A 41 15.56 -4.59 -7.59
N ASP A 42 14.54 -3.96 -8.17
CA ASP A 42 14.59 -2.56 -8.61
C ASP A 42 13.25 -1.80 -8.43
N LEU A 43 12.77 -1.66 -7.19
CA LEU A 43 11.60 -0.82 -6.93
C LEU A 43 11.99 0.66 -6.95
N PRO A 44 11.33 1.53 -7.75
CA PRO A 44 11.63 2.95 -7.75
C PRO A 44 11.45 3.56 -6.37
N GLU A 45 12.28 4.56 -6.06
CA GLU A 45 12.14 5.36 -4.85
C GLU A 45 11.18 6.52 -5.07
N TYR A 46 10.50 6.92 -4.01
CA TYR A 46 9.70 8.14 -4.05
C TYR A 46 10.61 9.36 -4.21
N GLN A 47 10.32 10.18 -5.23
CA GLN A 47 11.06 11.42 -5.52
C GLN A 47 10.09 12.59 -5.61
N TRP A 48 10.50 13.74 -5.07
CA TRP A 48 9.74 14.98 -5.08
C TRP A 48 10.67 16.18 -5.21
N ASP A 49 10.57 16.88 -6.33
CA ASP A 49 11.46 18.01 -6.67
C ASP A 49 10.86 19.39 -6.38
N ASP A 50 9.63 19.42 -5.86
CA ASP A 50 8.86 20.63 -5.58
C ASP A 50 9.03 21.10 -4.13
N PRO A 51 8.54 22.32 -3.81
CA PRO A 51 8.38 22.72 -2.43
C PRO A 51 7.61 21.65 -1.62
N ILE A 52 8.13 21.36 -0.43
CA ILE A 52 7.54 20.36 0.46
C ILE A 52 6.16 20.86 0.92
N GLY A 53 5.16 19.98 0.89
CA GLY A 53 3.81 20.30 1.32
C GLY A 53 3.66 20.48 2.84
N PRO A 54 2.43 20.80 3.30
CA PRO A 54 2.10 20.97 4.71
C PRO A 54 2.46 19.77 5.59
N GLU A 55 2.65 19.96 6.89
CA GLU A 55 3.00 18.87 7.81
C GLU A 55 1.80 17.96 8.15
N ASN A 56 0.58 18.46 8.03
CA ASN A 56 -0.65 17.76 8.39
C ASN A 56 -1.28 16.98 7.22
N LEU A 57 -0.55 16.72 6.13
CA LEU A 57 -1.08 15.97 4.98
C LEU A 57 -1.65 14.60 5.39
N PHE A 58 -1.11 13.98 6.44
CA PHE A 58 -1.56 12.70 6.99
C PHE A 58 -2.21 12.82 8.38
N GLU A 59 -2.96 13.91 8.63
CA GLU A 59 -3.64 14.15 9.91
C GLU A 59 -4.56 13.00 10.36
N HIS A 60 -5.13 12.27 9.40
CA HIS A 60 -6.04 11.13 9.66
C HIS A 60 -5.30 9.80 9.84
N GLY A 61 -3.96 9.83 9.78
CA GLY A 61 -3.12 8.66 9.91
C GLY A 61 -3.27 7.67 8.76
N VAL A 62 -2.97 6.40 9.05
CA VAL A 62 -3.00 5.29 8.11
C VAL A 62 -3.76 4.12 8.71
N ALA A 63 -4.34 3.28 7.86
CA ALA A 63 -5.00 2.05 8.27
C ALA A 63 -4.82 0.94 7.23
N SER A 64 -5.06 -0.29 7.66
CA SER A 64 -5.15 -1.45 6.77
C SER A 64 -6.34 -2.30 7.16
N GLY A 65 -6.97 -2.97 6.19
CA GLY A 65 -8.17 -3.76 6.40
C GLY A 65 -8.32 -4.90 5.39
N ASP A 66 -9.42 -5.64 5.55
CA ASP A 66 -9.80 -6.79 4.72
C ASP A 66 -8.64 -7.74 4.39
N PRO A 67 -7.91 -8.25 5.41
CA PRO A 67 -6.78 -9.14 5.16
C PRO A 67 -7.28 -10.46 4.58
N LEU A 68 -6.73 -10.82 3.43
CA LEU A 68 -6.79 -12.14 2.79
C LEU A 68 -5.47 -12.88 3.05
N PRO A 69 -5.38 -14.19 2.79
CA PRO A 69 -4.12 -14.92 2.94
C PRO A 69 -3.03 -14.42 1.98
N GLU A 70 -3.42 -13.85 0.83
CA GLU A 70 -2.49 -13.34 -0.19
C GLU A 70 -2.66 -11.85 -0.50
N GLY A 71 -3.35 -11.08 0.35
CA GLY A 71 -3.52 -9.65 0.09
C GLY A 71 -4.17 -8.86 1.21
N VAL A 72 -4.10 -7.53 1.11
CA VAL A 72 -4.64 -6.61 2.12
C VAL A 72 -4.96 -5.26 1.50
N VAL A 73 -5.92 -4.54 2.09
CA VAL A 73 -6.23 -3.16 1.74
C VAL A 73 -5.38 -2.21 2.57
N LEU A 74 -4.73 -1.24 1.94
CA LEU A 74 -4.10 -0.09 2.59
C LEU A 74 -4.98 1.15 2.44
N TRP A 75 -5.06 1.96 3.49
CA TRP A 75 -5.89 3.16 3.55
C TRP A 75 -5.15 4.36 4.14
N SER A 76 -5.44 5.53 3.58
CA SER A 76 -5.09 6.84 4.15
C SER A 76 -6.08 7.88 3.64
N ARG A 77 -6.10 9.07 4.25
CA ARG A 77 -6.81 10.26 3.73
C ARG A 77 -5.84 11.43 3.71
N ILE A 78 -5.75 12.12 2.57
CA ILE A 78 -4.85 13.26 2.43
C ILE A 78 -5.59 14.54 2.81
N THR A 79 -5.12 15.24 3.85
CA THR A 79 -5.63 16.57 4.21
C THR A 79 -4.96 17.60 3.32
N LEU A 80 -5.70 18.21 2.38
CA LEU A 80 -5.18 19.22 1.46
C LEU A 80 -5.85 20.57 1.63
N GLU A 81 -5.09 21.62 1.33
CA GLU A 81 -5.63 22.93 1.02
C GLU A 81 -5.92 23.00 -0.48
N GLY A 82 -7.18 23.16 -0.86
CA GLY A 82 -7.62 23.27 -2.26
C GLY A 82 -8.44 22.09 -2.77
N SER A 83 -8.64 22.04 -4.09
CA SER A 83 -9.55 21.09 -4.77
C SER A 83 -8.90 20.31 -5.92
N GLU A 84 -7.60 20.45 -6.13
CA GLU A 84 -6.90 19.75 -7.21
C GLU A 84 -6.72 18.27 -6.88
N PRO A 85 -6.80 17.37 -7.88
CA PRO A 85 -6.42 15.96 -7.71
C PRO A 85 -4.95 15.82 -7.31
N VAL A 86 -4.64 14.80 -6.52
CA VAL A 86 -3.29 14.53 -6.02
C VAL A 86 -2.89 13.08 -6.28
N GLU A 87 -1.64 12.88 -6.69
CA GLU A 87 -1.03 11.56 -6.75
C GLU A 87 -0.40 11.22 -5.41
N VAL A 88 -0.73 10.03 -4.88
CA VAL A 88 -0.18 9.51 -3.62
C VAL A 88 0.67 8.29 -3.93
N TRP A 89 1.93 8.33 -3.52
CA TRP A 89 2.82 7.18 -3.52
C TRP A 89 2.51 6.25 -2.34
N TRP A 90 2.66 4.95 -2.52
CA TRP A 90 2.61 3.98 -1.44
C TRP A 90 3.67 2.91 -1.61
N GLU A 91 4.12 2.35 -0.49
CA GLU A 91 5.05 1.22 -0.50
C GLU A 91 4.80 0.28 0.67
N MET A 92 5.23 -0.96 0.48
CA MET A 92 5.15 -2.05 1.44
C MET A 92 6.50 -2.75 1.55
N ALA A 93 6.87 -3.17 2.76
CA ALA A 93 8.12 -3.84 3.06
C ALA A 93 7.97 -4.92 4.13
N LEU A 94 8.99 -5.77 4.27
CA LEU A 94 9.10 -6.79 5.33
C LEU A 94 9.63 -6.24 6.66
N ASP A 95 10.25 -5.07 6.62
CA ASP A 95 10.85 -4.37 7.75
C ASP A 95 10.37 -2.92 7.88
N GLU A 96 10.50 -2.34 9.07
CA GLU A 96 10.02 -0.99 9.38
C GLU A 96 10.88 0.12 8.77
N ASP A 97 12.13 -0.19 8.42
CA ASP A 97 13.10 0.73 7.80
C ASP A 97 12.95 0.78 6.26
N PHE A 98 12.10 -0.09 5.69
CA PHE A 98 11.85 -0.23 4.25
C PHE A 98 13.12 -0.62 3.45
N LEU A 99 13.96 -1.48 4.02
CA LEU A 99 15.13 -2.06 3.35
C LEU A 99 14.73 -3.21 2.41
N GLU A 100 13.72 -3.99 2.79
CA GLU A 100 13.20 -5.15 2.06
C GLU A 100 11.81 -4.84 1.49
N ARG A 101 11.75 -3.91 0.52
CA ARG A 101 10.49 -3.50 -0.12
C ARG A 101 9.92 -4.62 -1.00
N THR A 102 8.64 -4.91 -0.80
CA THR A 102 7.92 -6.00 -1.49
C THR A 102 6.99 -5.50 -2.58
N ALA A 103 6.47 -4.28 -2.44
CA ALA A 103 5.55 -3.67 -3.40
C ALA A 103 5.56 -2.15 -3.28
N GLN A 104 5.21 -1.46 -4.37
CA GLN A 104 4.96 -0.03 -4.40
C GLN A 104 3.95 0.31 -5.49
N GLY A 105 3.40 1.51 -5.44
CA GLY A 105 2.66 2.08 -6.55
C GLY A 105 2.25 3.51 -6.30
N THR A 106 1.45 4.04 -7.22
CA THR A 106 0.77 5.33 -7.05
C THR A 106 -0.73 5.16 -7.06
N PHE A 107 -1.42 6.12 -6.45
CA PHE A 107 -2.87 6.20 -6.40
C PHE A 107 -3.31 7.65 -6.57
N MET A 108 -4.13 7.91 -7.58
CA MET A 108 -4.77 9.21 -7.77
C MET A 108 -6.02 9.34 -6.89
N THR A 109 -6.10 10.44 -6.15
CA THR A 109 -7.28 10.78 -5.34
C THR A 109 -7.65 12.25 -5.50
N ASP A 110 -8.90 12.59 -5.17
CA ASP A 110 -9.47 13.91 -5.38
C ASP A 110 -10.66 14.16 -4.44
N ALA A 111 -11.24 15.35 -4.52
CA ALA A 111 -12.36 15.79 -3.70
C ALA A 111 -13.62 14.91 -3.81
N SER A 112 -13.85 14.21 -4.93
CA SER A 112 -15.05 13.37 -5.12
C SER A 112 -15.07 12.14 -4.19
N ARG A 113 -13.91 11.74 -3.67
CA ARG A 113 -13.74 10.67 -2.68
C ARG A 113 -13.06 11.16 -1.41
N ASP A 114 -13.19 12.46 -1.15
CA ASP A 114 -12.66 13.09 0.05
C ASP A 114 -11.16 12.81 0.24
N TYR A 115 -10.40 12.83 -0.86
CA TYR A 115 -8.95 12.59 -0.89
C TYR A 115 -8.52 11.27 -0.22
N THR A 116 -9.42 10.30 -0.17
CA THR A 116 -9.16 8.99 0.41
C THR A 116 -8.37 8.11 -0.56
N VAL A 117 -7.41 7.37 -0.04
CA VAL A 117 -6.62 6.36 -0.75
C VAL A 117 -7.06 4.98 -0.27
N LYS A 118 -7.30 4.06 -1.22
CA LYS A 118 -7.63 2.65 -0.94
C LYS A 118 -6.90 1.77 -1.96
N VAL A 119 -5.86 1.08 -1.51
CA VAL A 119 -5.00 0.26 -2.36
C VAL A 119 -5.17 -1.21 -2.00
N ASP A 120 -5.59 -2.02 -2.97
CA ASP A 120 -5.55 -3.49 -2.86
C ASP A 120 -4.13 -3.98 -3.21
N VAL A 121 -3.44 -4.59 -2.25
CA VAL A 121 -2.09 -5.15 -2.45
C VAL A 121 -2.18 -6.68 -2.54
N PRO A 122 -2.04 -7.28 -3.73
CA PRO A 122 -2.08 -8.72 -3.91
C PRO A 122 -0.69 -9.38 -3.82
N GLY A 123 -0.64 -10.70 -3.90
CA GLY A 123 0.61 -11.47 -4.06
C GLY A 123 1.46 -11.55 -2.78
N LEU A 124 0.85 -11.30 -1.63
CA LEU A 124 1.53 -11.33 -0.33
C LEU A 124 1.49 -12.74 0.27
N ILE A 125 2.29 -12.97 1.32
CA ILE A 125 2.39 -14.27 1.98
C ILE A 125 1.82 -14.20 3.40
N TRP A 126 0.85 -15.06 3.68
CA TRP A 126 0.20 -15.14 4.98
C TRP A 126 1.15 -15.42 6.15
N GLY A 127 0.68 -15.12 7.36
CA GLY A 127 1.38 -15.47 8.60
C GLY A 127 2.48 -14.51 9.01
N ARG A 128 2.78 -13.48 8.20
CA ARG A 128 3.83 -12.48 8.41
C ARG A 128 3.27 -11.08 8.65
N ASN A 129 4.08 -10.23 9.29
CA ASN A 129 3.81 -8.80 9.36
C ASN A 129 4.39 -8.13 8.11
N TYR A 130 3.69 -7.11 7.63
CA TYR A 130 4.15 -6.18 6.61
C TYR A 130 4.07 -4.76 7.15
N PHE A 131 5.00 -3.93 6.71
CA PHE A 131 5.02 -2.50 7.01
C PHE A 131 4.65 -1.74 5.75
N TYR A 132 3.95 -0.63 5.90
CA TYR A 132 3.53 0.18 4.77
C TYR A 132 3.52 1.67 5.14
N ARG A 133 3.73 2.53 4.14
CA ARG A 133 3.62 3.98 4.29
C ARG A 133 3.22 4.62 2.96
N PHE A 134 2.73 5.85 3.07
CA PHE A 134 2.34 6.68 1.93
C PHE A 134 3.27 7.89 1.83
N ALA A 135 3.40 8.43 0.62
CA ALA A 135 4.12 9.67 0.38
C ALA A 135 3.34 10.60 -0.54
N VAL A 136 3.34 11.89 -0.23
CA VAL A 136 2.71 12.92 -1.05
C VAL A 136 3.39 14.26 -0.79
N GLN A 137 3.65 15.02 -1.86
CA GLN A 137 4.30 16.34 -1.79
C GLN A 137 5.57 16.39 -0.92
N GLY A 138 6.42 15.36 -0.98
CA GLY A 138 7.67 15.29 -0.20
C GLY A 138 7.48 14.93 1.28
N ARG A 139 6.26 14.58 1.72
CA ARG A 139 5.97 14.13 3.08
C ARG A 139 5.68 12.64 3.10
N TRP A 140 6.12 11.98 4.17
CA TRP A 140 5.78 10.60 4.49
C TRP A 140 4.67 10.55 5.54
N SER A 141 3.81 9.54 5.45
CA SER A 141 2.88 9.19 6.51
C SER A 141 3.61 8.54 7.69
N PRO A 142 2.94 8.39 8.85
CA PRO A 142 3.36 7.38 9.83
C PRO A 142 3.44 5.99 9.18
N THR A 143 4.34 5.15 9.68
CA THR A 143 4.45 3.75 9.25
C THR A 143 3.31 2.94 9.85
N GLY A 144 2.52 2.31 8.97
CA GLY A 144 1.51 1.33 9.35
C GLY A 144 2.08 -0.08 9.39
N ARG A 145 1.48 -0.94 10.20
CA ARG A 145 1.78 -2.38 10.24
C ARG A 145 0.51 -3.19 10.04
N THR A 146 0.60 -4.22 9.22
CA THR A 146 -0.51 -5.14 8.95
C THR A 146 -0.07 -6.60 9.01
N ARG A 147 -1.04 -7.50 9.14
CA ARG A 147 -0.84 -8.95 9.12
C ARG A 147 -1.96 -9.59 8.33
N LEU A 148 -1.58 -10.45 7.39
CA LEU A 148 -2.51 -11.18 6.54
C LEU A 148 -3.29 -12.23 7.31
N ALA A 149 -4.46 -12.58 6.79
CA ALA A 149 -5.27 -13.65 7.35
C ALA A 149 -4.55 -15.00 7.20
N PRO A 150 -4.72 -15.93 8.15
CA PRO A 150 -4.23 -17.28 7.98
C PRO A 150 -4.94 -17.96 6.81
N LYS A 151 -4.26 -18.91 6.15
CA LYS A 151 -4.92 -19.80 5.20
C LYS A 151 -6.01 -20.62 5.90
N PRO A 152 -7.01 -21.12 5.14
CA PRO A 152 -8.03 -22.01 5.69
C PRO A 152 -7.39 -23.18 6.46
N ASN A 153 -7.87 -23.43 7.67
CA ASN A 153 -7.41 -24.50 8.58
C ASN A 153 -5.98 -24.37 9.13
N GLU A 154 -5.24 -23.29 8.83
CA GLU A 154 -3.89 -23.05 9.40
C GLU A 154 -3.92 -22.28 10.73
N ALA A 155 -5.07 -21.71 11.10
CA ALA A 155 -5.20 -20.94 12.33
C ALA A 155 -5.31 -21.87 13.56
N THR A 156 -4.26 -21.91 14.38
CA THR A 156 -4.30 -22.63 15.67
C THR A 156 -4.88 -21.79 16.79
N GLN A 157 -4.73 -20.45 16.72
CA GLN A 157 -5.31 -19.52 17.67
C GLN A 157 -5.51 -18.14 17.03
N LEU A 158 -6.61 -17.47 17.35
CA LEU A 158 -6.89 -16.10 16.93
C LEU A 158 -7.13 -15.19 18.14
N ARG A 159 -6.71 -13.93 18.04
CA ARG A 159 -6.95 -12.88 19.03
C ARG A 159 -7.44 -11.64 18.30
N PHE A 160 -8.62 -11.16 18.68
CA PHE A 160 -9.24 -9.97 18.11
C PHE A 160 -9.58 -8.98 19.21
N GLY A 161 -9.37 -7.69 18.94
CA GLY A 161 -10.02 -6.62 19.67
C GLY A 161 -11.29 -6.24 18.92
N VAL A 162 -12.43 -6.22 19.61
CA VAL A 162 -13.70 -5.75 19.05
C VAL A 162 -14.11 -4.51 19.82
N CYS A 163 -14.33 -3.42 19.08
CA CYS A 163 -14.74 -2.14 19.64
C CYS A 163 -16.05 -1.72 18.99
N SER A 164 -16.96 -1.16 19.78
CA SER A 164 -18.21 -0.57 19.32
C SER A 164 -18.52 0.69 20.13
N CYS A 165 -19.49 1.48 19.67
CA CYS A 165 -19.96 2.69 20.35
C CYS A 165 -18.88 3.78 20.55
N SER A 166 -18.05 4.00 19.53
CA SER A 166 -17.08 5.10 19.49
C SER A 166 -17.74 6.43 19.08
N ASN A 167 -18.89 6.78 19.66
CA ASN A 167 -19.48 8.10 19.45
C ASN A 167 -18.68 9.14 20.24
N TYR A 168 -18.19 10.18 19.57
CA TYR A 168 -17.45 11.26 20.19
C TYR A 168 -18.38 12.33 20.83
N GLY A 169 -19.68 12.31 20.52
CA GLY A 169 -20.69 13.23 21.06
C GLY A 169 -21.86 13.40 20.11
#